data_AF-A0A6G4WBP3-F1
#
_entry.id   AF-A0A6G4WBP3-F1
#
_cell.length_a   1.000
_cell.length_b   1.000
_cell.length_c   1.000
_cell.angle_alpha   90.00
_cell.angle_beta   90.00
_cell.angle_gamma   90.00
#
_symmetry.space_group_name_H-M   'P 1'
#
loop_
_entity.id
_entity.type
_entity.pdbx_description
1 polymer ?
#
loop_
_entity_poly.entity_id
_entity_poly.type
_entity_poly.pdbx_seq_one_letter_code
_entity_poly.pdbx_strand_id
1 'polypeptide(L)' 'MCAITKKTNVAFTERERQVLATLLRGLPNKVIASELNLSPNTVKSHISRIMQKLHAKNRTEAVVLSQHAG' A
#
# COMPACT_ATOMS: atom_id res chain seq x y z
N MET A 1 24.50 11.76 -3.18
CA MET A 1 24.56 10.33 -2.77
C MET A 1 23.33 10.11 -1.90
N CYS A 2 22.37 9.25 -2.19
CA CYS A 2 22.48 7.88 -2.69
C CYS A 2 21.30 7.59 -3.64
N ALA A 3 21.60 6.89 -4.74
CA ALA A 3 20.62 6.34 -5.67
C ALA A 3 19.98 5.07 -5.09
N ILE A 4 18.84 4.68 -5.68
CA ILE A 4 18.30 3.32 -5.93
C ILE A 4 16.78 3.31 -5.64
N THR A 5 15.99 3.80 -6.60
CA THR A 5 14.55 3.54 -6.69
C THR A 5 14.35 2.30 -7.56
N LYS A 6 14.23 1.16 -6.89
CA LYS A 6 13.91 -0.12 -7.53
C LYS A 6 12.41 -0.08 -7.90
N LYS A 7 12.10 0.16 -9.18
CA LYS A 7 10.72 0.11 -9.69
C LYS A 7 10.24 -1.34 -9.67
N THR A 8 9.63 -1.75 -8.56
CA THR A 8 9.01 -3.07 -8.43
C THR A 8 7.76 -3.07 -9.32
N ASN A 9 7.84 -3.73 -10.48
CA ASN A 9 6.74 -3.86 -11.44
C ASN A 9 5.68 -4.84 -10.90
N VAL A 10 5.05 -4.47 -9.80
CA VAL A 10 4.02 -5.27 -9.14
C VAL A 10 2.67 -4.87 -9.72
N ALA A 11 2.04 -5.80 -10.42
CA ALA A 11 0.69 -5.62 -10.92
C ALA A 11 -0.32 -5.63 -9.75
N PHE A 12 -0.71 -4.45 -9.32
CA PHE A 12 -1.83 -4.24 -8.40
C PHE A 12 -3.15 -4.18 -9.16
N THR A 13 -4.18 -4.76 -8.57
CA THR A 13 -5.57 -4.54 -9.01
C THR A 13 -5.97 -3.09 -8.74
N GLU A 14 -7.05 -2.63 -9.37
CA GLU A 14 -7.54 -1.26 -9.20
C GLU A 14 -7.84 -0.91 -7.74
N ARG A 15 -8.48 -1.85 -7.03
CA ARG A 15 -8.77 -1.71 -5.60
C ARG A 15 -7.50 -1.67 -4.75
N GLU A 16 -6.51 -2.50 -5.08
CA GLU A 16 -5.20 -2.46 -4.38
C GLU A 16 -4.48 -1.13 -4.62
N ARG A 17 -4.55 -0.56 -5.82
CA ARG A 17 -4.01 0.77 -6.12
C ARG A 17 -4.69 1.87 -5.32
N GLN A 18 -6.02 1.84 -5.20
CA GLN A 18 -6.77 2.80 -4.40
C GLN A 18 -6.40 2.73 -2.90
N VAL A 19 -6.30 1.50 -2.37
CA VAL A 19 -5.85 1.27 -0.99
C VAL A 19 -4.42 1.76 -0.80
N LEU A 20 -3.51 1.45 -1.74
CA LEU A 20 -2.12 1.87 -1.68
C LEU A 20 -1.97 3.40 -1.75
N ALA A 21 -2.72 4.08 -2.63
CA ALA A 21 -2.71 5.53 -2.75
C ALA A 21 -3.13 6.25 -1.46
N THR A 22 -4.14 5.72 -0.76
CA THR A 22 -4.58 6.26 0.53
C THR A 22 -3.63 5.88 1.68
N LEU A 23 -2.99 4.72 1.61
CA LEU A 23 -1.91 4.30 2.52
C LEU A 23 -0.69 5.23 2.42
N LEU A 24 -0.32 5.62 1.20
CA LEU A 24 0.78 6.54 0.91
C LEU A 24 0.54 7.94 1.52
N ARG A 25 -0.73 8.34 1.69
CA ARG A 25 -1.10 9.58 2.40
C ARG A 25 -0.93 9.47 3.92
N GLY A 26 -0.57 8.30 4.45
CA GLY A 26 -0.41 8.08 5.90
C GLY A 26 -1.74 7.95 6.65
N LEU A 27 -2.86 7.76 5.94
CA LEU A 27 -4.17 7.65 6.56
C LEU A 27 -4.31 6.35 7.36
N PRO A 28 -5.01 6.35 8.50
CA PRO A 28 -5.27 5.13 9.27
C PRO A 28 -6.28 4.24 8.55
N ASN A 29 -6.19 2.91 8.73
CA ASN A 29 -7.05 1.93 8.05
C ASN A 29 -8.55 2.20 8.18
N LYS A 30 -8.99 2.82 9.29
CA LYS A 30 -10.41 3.22 9.48
C LYS A 30 -10.83 4.32 8.50
N VAL A 31 -9.95 5.30 8.24
CA VAL A 31 -10.22 6.37 7.28
C VAL A 31 -10.16 5.83 5.86
N ILE A 32 -9.17 4.99 5.54
CA ILE A 32 -9.08 4.29 4.25
C ILE A 32 -10.37 3.47 3.98
N ALA A 33 -10.87 2.78 5.00
CA ALA A 33 -12.11 2.03 4.94
C ALA A 33 -13.31 2.93 4.61
N SER A 34 -13.45 4.07 5.29
CA SER A 34 -14.50 5.05 4.98
C SER A 34 -14.36 5.65 3.58
N GLU A 35 -13.16 6.01 3.15
CA GLU A 35 -12.91 6.66 1.85
C GLU A 35 -13.20 5.71 0.68
N LEU A 36 -12.91 4.41 0.85
CA LEU A 36 -13.12 3.39 -0.17
C LEU A 36 -14.46 2.65 -0.04
N ASN A 37 -15.30 3.02 0.93
CA ASN A 37 -16.53 2.31 1.29
C ASN A 37 -16.30 0.80 1.53
N LEU A 38 -15.23 0.47 2.26
CA LEU A 38 -14.84 -0.88 2.62
C LEU A 38 -14.87 -1.08 4.14
N SER A 39 -14.92 -2.34 4.59
CA SER A 39 -14.72 -2.63 6.00
C SER A 39 -13.24 -2.50 6.38
N PRO A 40 -12.90 -2.08 7.62
CA PRO A 40 -11.51 -2.02 8.07
C PRO A 40 -10.81 -3.38 8.04
N ASN A 41 -11.54 -4.50 8.15
CA ASN A 41 -11.00 -5.84 7.96
C ASN A 41 -10.67 -6.14 6.49
N THR A 42 -11.51 -5.69 5.56
CA THR A 42 -11.27 -5.79 4.13
C THR A 42 -10.03 -4.99 3.73
N VAL A 43 -9.90 -3.76 4.25
CA VAL A 43 -8.69 -2.94 4.05
C VAL A 43 -7.45 -3.66 4.59
N LYS A 44 -7.48 -4.22 5.81
CA LYS A 44 -6.36 -5.02 6.34
C LYS A 44 -5.98 -6.18 5.41
N SER A 45 -6.96 -6.89 4.84
CA SER A 45 -6.69 -7.97 3.88
C SER A 45 -6.04 -7.46 2.59
N HIS A 46 -6.51 -6.33 2.05
CA HIS A 46 -5.88 -5.70 0.89
C HIS A 46 -4.45 -5.27 1.19
N ILE A 47 -4.21 -4.63 2.33
CA ILE A 47 -2.87 -4.24 2.79
C ILE A 47 -1.98 -5.47 2.93
N SER A 48 -2.48 -6.56 3.51
CA SER A 48 -1.72 -7.80 3.63
C SER A 48 -1.30 -8.36 2.27
N ARG A 49 -2.19 -8.36 1.27
CA ARG A 49 -1.87 -8.78 -0.10
C ARG A 49 -0.86 -7.84 -0.77
N ILE A 50 -1.04 -6.53 -0.59
CA ILE A 50 -0.11 -5.52 -1.10
C ILE A 50 1.28 -5.71 -0.49
N MET A 51 1.37 -5.88 0.83
CA MET A 51 2.62 -6.13 1.55
C MET A 51 3.29 -7.43 1.08
N GLN A 52 2.51 -8.49 0.89
CA GLN A 52 3.01 -9.76 0.33
C GLN A 52 3.61 -9.55 -1.07
N LYS A 53 2.92 -8.83 -1.96
CA LYS A 53 3.41 -8.55 -3.31
C LYS A 53 4.64 -7.62 -3.32
N LEU A 54 4.74 -6.69 -2.37
CA LEU A 54 5.89 -5.79 -2.19
C LEU A 54 7.02 -6.42 -1.39
N HIS A 55 6.81 -7.61 -0.81
CA HIS A 55 7.71 -8.24 0.17
C HIS A 55 8.02 -7.33 1.37
N ALA A 56 7.06 -6.51 1.80
CA ALA A 56 7.17 -5.63 2.96
C ALA A 56 6.89 -6.40 4.26
N LYS A 57 7.69 -6.19 5.30
CA LYS A 57 7.50 -6.80 6.63
C LYS A 57 6.62 -5.95 7.55
N ASN A 58 6.58 -4.64 7.34
CA ASN A 58 5.77 -3.73 8.15
C ASN A 58 5.12 -2.64 7.29
N ARG A 59 4.10 -1.97 7.84
CA ARG A 59 3.35 -0.92 7.13
C ARG A 59 4.26 0.21 6.65
N THR A 60 5.29 0.53 7.42
CA THR A 60 6.22 1.62 7.13
C THR A 60 7.08 1.26 5.93
N GLU A 61 7.64 0.05 5.91
CA GLU A 61 8.32 -0.54 4.74
C GLU A 61 7.39 -0.56 3.54
N ALA A 62 6.12 -0.96 3.70
CA ALA A 62 5.18 -0.97 2.59
C ALA A 62 4.98 0.42 1.97
N VAL A 63 4.87 1.45 2.81
CA VAL A 63 4.78 2.86 2.38
C VAL A 63 6.08 3.33 1.73
N VAL A 64 7.23 3.01 2.32
CA VAL A 64 8.54 3.35 1.75
C VAL A 64 8.72 2.66 0.40
N LEU A 65 8.54 1.35 0.31
CA LEU A 65 8.65 0.58 -0.94
C LEU A 65 7.67 1.07 -2.01
N SER A 66 6.45 1.45 -1.62
CA SER A 66 5.46 2.01 -2.56
C SER A 66 5.84 3.41 -3.05
N GLN A 67 6.40 4.27 -2.19
CA GLN A 67 6.93 5.58 -2.62
C GLN A 67 8.09 5.44 -3.59
N HIS A 68 8.92 4.42 -3.42
CA HIS A 68 10.04 4.14 -4.30
C HIS A 68 9.64 3.43 -5.61
N ALA A 69 8.40 2.91 -5.70
CA ALA A 69 7.88 2.20 -6.86
C ALA A 69 7.16 3.11 -7.88
N GLY A 70 7.00 4.41 -7.58
CA GLY A 70 6.45 5.43 -8.50
C GLY A 70 7.37 5.73 -9.67
#